data_AF-A0A0S8ELN1-F1
#
_entry.id   AF-A0A0S8ELN1-F1
#
_cell.length_a   1.000
_cell.length_b   1.000
_cell.length_c   1.000
_cell.angle_alpha   90.00
_cell.angle_beta   90.00
_cell.angle_gamma   90.00
#
_symmetry.space_group_name_H-M   'P 1'
#
loop_
_entity.id
_entity.type
_entity.pdbx_description
1 polymer ?
#
loop_
_entity_poly.entity_id
_entity_poly.type
_entity_poly.pdbx_seq_one_letter_code
_entity_poly.pdbx_strand_id
1 'polypeptide(L)'
;MQAGKRARRERDAQGYYQNYAEYNRTLRAWFVVFGVGGPATLIVNRDLTANLAQAGTLAYVVALFLIGAGAQVLIALVNKTASWYAYAAELHPELATTPNHRFWAWVNQRFILDVVMDLTSIFTFALAIWELFRLFT
;
A
#
# COMPACT_ATOMS: atom_id res chain seq x y z
N MET A 1 -6.31 24.33 34.17
CA MET A 1 -6.93 24.55 32.84
C MET A 1 -6.10 24.01 31.66
N GLN A 2 -4.76 23.98 31.72
CA GLN A 2 -3.91 23.49 30.63
C GLN A 2 -3.89 21.96 30.46
N ALA A 3 -3.95 21.19 31.56
CA ALA A 3 -3.95 19.71 31.51
C ALA A 3 -5.16 19.13 30.74
N GLY A 4 -6.36 19.72 30.90
CA GLY A 4 -7.56 19.29 30.17
C GLY A 4 -7.51 19.57 28.66
N LYS A 5 -6.82 20.65 28.24
CA LYS A 5 -6.60 20.94 26.81
C LYS A 5 -5.60 19.96 26.18
N ARG A 6 -4.56 19.54 26.92
CA ARG A 6 -3.57 18.55 26.45
C ARG A 6 -4.20 17.17 26.27
N ALA A 7 -4.91 16.67 27.29
CA ALA A 7 -5.59 15.38 27.22
C ALA A 7 -6.62 15.31 26.09
N ARG A 8 -7.33 16.43 25.81
CA ARG A 8 -8.24 16.51 24.65
C ARG A 8 -7.49 16.39 23.32
N ARG A 9 -6.39 17.12 23.13
CA ARG A 9 -5.57 17.05 21.91
C ARG A 9 -5.00 15.66 21.66
N GLU A 10 -4.53 14.98 22.71
CA GLU A 10 -4.01 13.62 22.62
C GLU A 10 -5.09 12.63 22.17
N ARG A 11 -6.31 12.73 22.73
CA ARG A 11 -7.45 11.93 22.28
C ARG A 11 -7.84 12.22 20.83
N ASP A 12 -7.92 13.50 20.46
CA ASP A 12 -8.28 13.90 19.10
C ASP A 12 -7.22 13.37 18.10
N ALA A 13 -5.93 13.49 18.43
CA ALA A 13 -4.83 12.96 17.62
C ALA A 13 -4.90 11.42 17.46
N GLN A 14 -5.22 10.70 18.53
CA GLN A 14 -5.42 9.25 18.49
C GLN A 14 -6.59 8.87 17.58
N GLY A 15 -7.70 9.63 17.64
CA GLY A 15 -8.85 9.42 16.76
C GLY A 15 -8.51 9.66 15.28
N TYR A 16 -7.80 10.74 14.95
CA TYR A 16 -7.36 10.99 13.58
C TYR A 16 -6.42 9.89 13.05
N TYR A 17 -5.50 9.42 13.88
CA TYR A 17 -4.59 8.33 13.51
C TYR A 17 -5.33 7.00 13.27
N GLN A 18 -6.34 6.68 14.10
CA GLN A 18 -7.15 5.48 13.91
C GLN A 18 -7.92 5.51 12.59
N ASN A 19 -8.59 6.64 12.29
CA ASN A 19 -9.30 6.82 11.02
C ASN A 19 -8.35 6.65 9.83
N TYR A 20 -7.19 7.30 9.89
CA TYR A 20 -6.13 7.16 8.89
C TYR A 20 -5.72 5.70 8.68
N ALA A 21 -5.42 4.99 9.77
CA ALA A 21 -4.97 3.61 9.72
C ALA A 21 -6.05 2.69 9.11
N GLU A 22 -7.33 2.94 9.43
CA GLU A 22 -8.45 2.19 8.89
C GLU A 22 -8.65 2.44 7.38
N TYR A 23 -8.58 3.69 6.94
CA TYR A 23 -8.65 4.03 5.52
C TYR A 23 -7.50 3.40 4.73
N ASN A 24 -6.25 3.53 5.21
CA ASN A 24 -5.10 2.96 4.52
C ASN A 24 -5.17 1.43 4.47
N ARG A 25 -5.63 0.79 5.56
CA ARG A 25 -5.85 -0.67 5.56
C ARG A 25 -6.88 -1.07 4.51
N THR A 26 -7.99 -0.35 4.46
CA THR A 26 -9.08 -0.62 3.53
C THR A 26 -8.59 -0.43 2.10
N LEU A 27 -8.08 0.74 1.75
CA LEU A 27 -7.60 1.07 0.41
C LEU A 27 -6.58 0.05 -0.11
N ARG A 28 -5.62 -0.33 0.73
CA ARG A 28 -4.64 -1.38 0.44
C ARG A 28 -5.29 -2.72 0.11
N ALA A 29 -6.26 -3.15 0.92
CA ALA A 29 -6.96 -4.40 0.70
C ALA A 29 -7.66 -4.40 -0.66
N TRP A 30 -8.32 -3.30 -1.03
CA TRP A 30 -8.92 -3.13 -2.35
C TRP A 30 -7.87 -3.25 -3.46
N PHE A 31 -6.74 -2.54 -3.35
CA PHE A 31 -5.70 -2.60 -4.37
C PHE A 31 -5.08 -3.99 -4.52
N VAL A 32 -4.81 -4.72 -3.43
CA VAL A 32 -4.29 -6.09 -3.51
C VAL A 32 -5.33 -7.02 -4.15
N VAL A 33 -6.61 -6.90 -3.78
CA VAL A 33 -7.68 -7.69 -4.37
C VAL A 33 -7.80 -7.42 -5.88
N PHE A 34 -7.74 -6.15 -6.31
CA PHE A 34 -7.75 -5.81 -7.73
C PHE A 34 -6.52 -6.32 -8.47
N GLY A 35 -5.33 -6.13 -7.90
CA GLY A 35 -4.07 -6.56 -8.53
C GLY A 35 -3.90 -8.08 -8.62
N VAL A 36 -4.52 -8.86 -7.72
CA VAL A 36 -4.57 -10.33 -7.86
C VAL A 36 -5.76 -10.77 -8.71
N GLY A 37 -6.90 -10.07 -8.62
CA GLY A 37 -8.12 -10.36 -9.35
C GLY A 37 -7.98 -10.20 -10.87
N GLY A 38 -7.20 -9.22 -11.33
CA GLY A 38 -6.90 -9.02 -12.75
C GLY A 38 -6.27 -10.28 -13.39
N PRO A 39 -5.09 -10.73 -12.94
CA PRO A 39 -4.47 -11.97 -13.41
C PRO A 39 -5.36 -13.21 -13.24
N ALA A 40 -6.10 -13.32 -12.12
CA ALA A 40 -7.05 -14.43 -11.94
C ALA A 40 -8.14 -14.44 -13.01
N THR A 41 -8.65 -13.27 -13.41
CA THR A 41 -9.62 -13.11 -14.50
C THR A 41 -9.04 -13.53 -15.86
N LEU A 42 -7.77 -13.21 -16.12
CA LEU A 42 -7.07 -13.65 -17.33
C LEU A 42 -6.95 -15.18 -17.37
N ILE A 43 -6.59 -15.81 -16.26
CA ILE A 43 -6.43 -17.28 -16.18
C ILE A 43 -7.74 -18.01 -16.51
N VAL A 44 -8.88 -17.50 -16.04
CA VAL A 44 -10.18 -18.14 -16.28
C VAL A 44 -10.75 -17.83 -17.66
N ASN A 45 -10.40 -16.70 -18.26
CA ASN A 45 -10.92 -16.28 -19.56
C ASN A 45 -9.90 -16.54 -20.68
N ARG A 46 -10.02 -17.72 -21.30
CA ARG A 46 -9.08 -18.19 -22.33
C ARG A 46 -9.06 -17.33 -23.59
N ASP A 47 -10.21 -16.79 -23.99
CA ASP A 47 -10.31 -15.96 -25.19
C ASP A 47 -9.59 -14.62 -24.98
N LEU A 48 -9.84 -13.98 -23.83
CA LEU A 48 -9.14 -12.77 -23.40
C LEU A 48 -7.62 -12.99 -23.37
N THR A 49 -7.18 -14.08 -22.75
CA THR A 49 -5.75 -14.44 -22.66
C THR A 49 -5.15 -14.74 -24.02
N ALA A 50 -5.86 -15.46 -24.90
CA ALA A 50 -5.38 -15.75 -26.25
C ALA A 50 -5.22 -14.49 -27.08
N ASN A 51 -6.17 -13.55 -27.01
CA ASN A 51 -6.09 -12.26 -27.71
C ASN A 51 -4.90 -11.42 -27.22
N LEU A 52 -4.71 -11.33 -25.91
CA LEU A 52 -3.57 -10.62 -25.32
C LEU A 52 -2.23 -11.28 -25.65
N ALA A 53 -2.20 -12.61 -25.72
CA ALA A 53 -1.00 -13.36 -26.10
C ALA A 53 -0.65 -13.13 -27.57
N GLN A 54 -1.64 -13.14 -28.47
CA GLN A 54 -1.45 -12.83 -29.89
C GLN A 54 -1.01 -11.39 -30.10
N ALA A 55 -1.54 -10.44 -29.31
CA ALA A 55 -1.12 -9.04 -29.33
C ALA A 55 0.27 -8.81 -28.70
N GLY A 56 0.86 -9.82 -28.04
CA GLY A 56 2.15 -9.70 -27.35
C GLY A 56 2.13 -8.86 -26.07
N THR A 57 0.94 -8.49 -25.56
CA THR A 57 0.77 -7.59 -24.40
C THR A 57 0.41 -8.33 -23.10
N LEU A 58 0.13 -9.63 -23.14
CA LEU A 58 -0.28 -10.41 -21.97
C LEU A 58 0.66 -10.25 -20.77
N ALA A 59 1.96 -10.47 -20.97
CA ALA A 59 2.95 -10.38 -19.89
C ALA A 59 3.02 -8.96 -19.30
N TYR A 60 2.88 -7.94 -20.15
CA TYR A 60 2.88 -6.54 -19.72
C TYR A 60 1.66 -6.22 -18.85
N VAL A 61 0.46 -6.61 -19.27
CA VAL A 61 -0.78 -6.40 -18.51
C VAL A 61 -0.74 -7.13 -17.16
N VAL A 62 -0.29 -8.39 -17.15
CA VAL A 62 -0.10 -9.15 -15.90
C VAL A 62 0.91 -8.47 -14.99
N ALA A 63 2.05 -8.03 -15.53
CA ALA A 63 3.07 -7.34 -14.76
C ALA A 63 2.55 -6.05 -14.12
N LEU A 64 1.76 -5.25 -14.85
CA LEU A 64 1.16 -4.02 -14.30
C LEU A 64 0.28 -4.31 -13.07
N PHE A 65 -0.59 -5.33 -13.14
CA PHE A 65 -1.40 -5.74 -12.00
C PHE A 65 -0.55 -6.25 -10.82
N LEU A 66 0.49 -7.03 -11.08
CA LEU A 66 1.36 -7.55 -10.03
C LEU A 66 2.23 -6.46 -9.41
N ILE A 67 2.69 -5.47 -10.17
CA ILE A 67 3.45 -4.32 -9.65
C ILE A 67 2.58 -3.51 -8.70
N GLY A 68 1.32 -3.22 -9.07
CA GLY A 68 0.39 -2.49 -8.20
C GLY A 68 0.10 -3.24 -6.90
N ALA A 69 -0.22 -4.54 -6.96
CA ALA A 69 -0.39 -5.35 -5.75
C ALA A 69 0.90 -5.46 -4.93
N GLY A 70 2.04 -5.62 -5.59
CA GLY A 70 3.36 -5.71 -4.96
C GLY A 70 3.72 -4.45 -4.18
N ALA A 71 3.49 -3.26 -4.75
CA ALA A 71 3.70 -1.98 -4.08
C ALA A 71 2.94 -1.89 -2.75
N GLN A 72 1.69 -2.37 -2.74
CA GLN A 72 0.82 -2.41 -1.56
C GLN A 72 1.28 -3.39 -0.49
N VAL A 73 1.82 -4.54 -0.88
CA VAL A 73 2.43 -5.49 0.06
C VAL A 73 3.72 -4.92 0.64
N LEU A 74 4.58 -4.33 -0.20
CA LEU A 74 5.84 -3.73 0.23
C LEU A 74 5.63 -2.61 1.24
N ILE A 75 4.70 -1.68 0.98
CA ILE A 75 4.41 -0.59 1.91
C ILE A 75 3.80 -1.09 3.22
N ALA A 76 2.99 -2.15 3.19
CA ALA A 76 2.48 -2.79 4.40
C ALA A 76 3.60 -3.38 5.26
N LEU A 77 4.60 -4.01 4.64
CA LEU A 77 5.77 -4.56 5.33
C LEU A 77 6.62 -3.46 5.96
N VAL A 78 6.83 -2.36 5.25
CA VAL A 78 7.53 -1.18 5.77
C VAL A 78 6.79 -0.62 7.00
N ASN A 79 5.47 -0.40 6.89
CA ASN A 79 4.65 0.13 7.98
C ASN A 79 4.59 -0.81 9.18
N LYS A 80 4.50 -2.13 8.95
CA LYS A 80 4.57 -3.14 10.01
C LYS A 80 5.91 -3.09 10.75
N THR A 81 7.01 -2.99 10.00
CA THR A 81 8.36 -2.96 10.57
C THR A 81 8.60 -1.68 11.37
N ALA A 82 8.23 -0.52 10.80
CA ALA A 82 8.31 0.76 11.50
C ALA A 82 7.51 0.77 12.81
N SER A 83 6.28 0.23 12.77
CA SER A 83 5.42 0.12 13.96
C SER A 83 6.02 -0.81 15.02
N TRP A 84 6.66 -1.91 14.61
CA TRP A 84 7.35 -2.80 15.53
C TRP A 84 8.51 -2.10 16.26
N TYR A 85 9.32 -1.31 15.55
CA TYR A 85 10.42 -0.57 16.19
C TYR A 85 9.91 0.49 17.16
N ALA A 86 8.83 1.20 16.83
CA ALA A 86 8.19 2.15 17.74
C ALA A 86 7.66 1.44 19.01
N TYR A 87 7.00 0.29 18.84
CA TYR A 87 6.53 -0.52 19.96
C TYR A 87 7.67 -1.05 20.84
N ALA A 88 8.74 -1.55 20.20
CA ALA A 88 9.90 -2.07 20.92
C ALA A 88 10.61 -0.99 21.75
N ALA A 89 10.70 0.25 21.24
CA ALA A 89 11.29 1.36 21.99
C ALA A 89 10.44 1.80 23.18
N GLU A 90 9.12 1.62 23.15
CA GLU A 90 8.23 1.90 24.28
C GLU A 90 8.41 0.88 25.41
N LEU A 91 8.62 -0.40 25.06
CA LEU A 91 8.90 -1.48 26.01
C LEU A 91 10.33 -1.42 26.58
N HIS A 92 11.28 -1.04 25.73
CA HIS A 92 12.71 -1.08 25.99
C HIS A 92 13.32 0.28 25.63
N PRO A 93 13.30 1.26 26.55
CA PRO A 93 13.78 2.61 26.29
C PRO A 93 15.23 2.68 25.80
N GLU A 94 16.06 1.69 26.16
CA GLU A 94 17.42 1.51 25.68
C GLU A 94 17.50 1.41 24.15
N LEU A 95 16.48 0.84 23.50
CA LEU A 95 16.42 0.68 22.04
C LEU A 95 16.11 1.99 21.32
N ALA A 96 15.53 2.98 22.00
CA ALA A 96 15.12 4.24 21.40
C ALA A 96 16.31 5.05 20.83
N THR A 97 17.50 4.85 21.40
CA THR A 97 18.74 5.55 21.00
C THR A 97 19.50 4.85 19.86
N THR A 98 19.09 3.63 19.50
CA THR A 98 19.79 2.83 18.48
C THR A 98 19.64 3.43 17.08
N PRO A 99 20.65 3.32 16.21
CA PRO A 99 20.58 3.83 14.83
C PRO A 99 19.45 3.20 14.03
N ASN A 100 19.15 1.91 14.27
CA ASN A 100 18.05 1.21 13.62
C ASN A 100 16.69 1.81 14.00
N HIS A 101 16.45 2.10 15.29
CA HIS A 101 15.22 2.76 15.71
C HIS A 101 15.09 4.15 15.07
N ARG A 102 16.17 4.94 15.02
CA ARG A 102 16.17 6.26 14.38
C ARG A 102 15.83 6.19 12.89
N PHE A 103 16.37 5.19 12.18
CA PHE A 103 16.03 4.96 10.78
C PHE A 103 14.54 4.67 10.61
N TRP A 104 14.00 3.70 11.36
CA TRP A 104 12.58 3.33 11.24
C TRP A 104 11.62 4.41 11.72
N ALA A 105 12.01 5.19 12.73
CA ALA A 105 11.27 6.38 13.15
C ALA A 105 11.24 7.44 12.05
N TRP A 106 12.36 7.66 11.35
CA TRP A 106 12.41 8.55 10.19
C TRP A 106 11.52 8.04 9.05
N VAL A 107 11.54 6.74 8.75
CA VAL A 107 10.66 6.13 7.74
C VAL A 107 9.19 6.34 8.11
N ASN A 108 8.81 6.09 9.37
CA ASN A 108 7.43 6.25 9.86
C ASN A 108 6.89 7.68 9.73
N GLN A 109 7.77 8.69 9.77
CA GLN A 109 7.39 10.09 9.61
C GLN A 109 7.15 10.49 8.14
N ARG A 110 7.49 9.63 7.18
CA ARG A 110 7.40 9.92 5.74
C ARG A 110 6.10 9.37 5.16
N PHE A 111 4.99 10.06 5.43
CA PHE A 111 3.68 9.81 4.80
C PHE A 111 3.75 9.72 3.25
N ILE A 112 4.71 10.42 2.64
CA ILE A 112 4.92 10.39 1.19
C ILE A 112 5.17 8.97 0.64
N LEU A 113 5.72 8.05 1.44
CA LEU A 113 5.92 6.67 1.00
C LEU A 113 4.60 5.95 0.75
N ASP A 114 3.61 6.13 1.64
CA ASP A 114 2.26 5.58 1.45
C ASP A 114 1.63 6.17 0.19
N VAL A 115 1.68 7.50 0.02
CA VAL A 115 1.11 8.19 -1.15
C VAL A 115 1.74 7.73 -2.46
N VAL A 116 3.07 7.62 -2.52
CA VAL A 116 3.76 7.19 -3.74
C VAL A 116 3.35 5.77 -4.11
N MET A 117 3.28 4.85 -3.15
CA MET A 117 2.90 3.45 -3.40
C MET A 117 1.44 3.33 -3.84
N ASP A 118 0.55 4.13 -3.27
CA ASP A 118 -0.85 4.22 -3.70
C ASP A 118 -0.97 4.77 -5.11
N LEU A 119 -0.28 5.86 -5.44
CA LEU A 119 -0.28 6.43 -6.79
C LEU A 119 0.33 5.47 -7.82
N THR A 120 1.41 4.76 -7.48
CA THR A 120 1.97 3.70 -8.33
C THR A 120 0.93 2.59 -8.59
N SER A 121 0.20 2.19 -7.56
CA SER A 121 -0.84 1.15 -7.69
C SER A 121 -1.99 1.62 -8.59
N ILE A 122 -2.49 2.84 -8.39
CA ILE A 122 -3.52 3.44 -9.23
C ILE A 122 -3.06 3.52 -10.68
N PHE A 123 -1.86 4.04 -10.91
CA PHE A 123 -1.33 4.24 -12.26
C PHE A 123 -1.13 2.93 -13.01
N THR A 124 -0.56 1.92 -12.35
CA THR A 124 -0.33 0.60 -12.96
C THR A 124 -1.64 -0.11 -13.27
N PHE A 125 -2.65 -0.05 -12.40
CA PHE A 125 -3.97 -0.60 -12.70
C PHE A 125 -4.67 0.16 -13.81
N ALA A 126 -4.61 1.50 -13.83
CA ALA A 126 -5.20 2.31 -14.88
C ALA A 126 -4.58 1.97 -16.25
N LEU A 127 -3.26 1.82 -16.33
CA LEU A 127 -2.59 1.38 -17.56
C LEU A 127 -2.98 -0.04 -17.98
N ALA A 128 -3.11 -0.97 -17.03
CA ALA A 128 -3.51 -2.34 -17.34
C ALA A 128 -4.92 -2.37 -17.94
N ILE A 129 -5.85 -1.63 -17.32
CA ILE A 129 -7.22 -1.48 -17.79
C ILE A 129 -7.25 -0.80 -19.16
N TRP A 130 -6.46 0.25 -19.38
CA TRP A 130 -6.35 0.93 -20.66
C TRP A 130 -5.92 -0.01 -21.80
N GLU A 131 -4.90 -0.84 -21.57
CA GLU A 131 -4.45 -1.83 -22.56
C GLU A 131 -5.51 -2.88 -22.85
N LEU A 132 -6.28 -3.30 -21.84
CA LEU A 132 -7.44 -4.15 -22.07
C LEU A 132 -8.45 -3.44 -22.97
N PHE A 133 -8.87 -2.21 -22.65
CA PHE A 133 -9.83 -1.47 -23.49
C PHE A 133 -9.35 -1.27 -24.93
N ARG A 134 -8.07 -0.92 -25.13
CA ARG A 134 -7.47 -0.73 -26.45
C ARG A 134 -7.51 -1.98 -27.32
N LEU A 135 -7.41 -3.17 -26.73
CA LEU A 135 -7.42 -4.42 -27.51
C LEU A 135 -8.83 -4.85 -27.91
N PHE A 136 -9.84 -4.51 -27.11
CA PHE A 136 -11.23 -4.94 -27.32
C PHE A 136 -12.14 -3.89 -27.94
N THR A 137 -11.62 -2.69 -28.22
CA THR A 137 -12.33 -1.61 -28.94
C THR A 137 -11.64 -1.36 -30.27
#